data_AF-A0A3N0UZM6-F1
#
_entry.id   AF-A0A3N0UZM6-F1
#
_cell.length_a   1.000
_cell.length_b   1.000
_cell.length_c   1.000
_cell.angle_alpha   90.00
_cell.angle_beta   90.00
_cell.angle_gamma   90.00
#
_symmetry.space_group_name_H-M   'P 1'
#
loop_
_entity.id
_entity.type
_entity.pdbx_description
1 polymer ?
#
loop_
_entity_poly.entity_id
_entity_poly.type
_entity_poly.pdbx_seq_one_letter_code
_entity_poly.pdbx_strand_id
1 'polypeptide(L)'
;MRRHIAMLAVPLFLAISGCESTGPRYRNVQAYSDGLAAVQHANGRWGFINEQQNWVIAPKYEDAKPFQNGKAAVRQGGKWGFINRRGEWQ
;
A
#
# COMPACT_ATOMS: atom_id res chain seq x y z
N MET A 1 25.44 36.95 38.12
CA MET A 1 24.05 37.38 38.44
C MET A 1 23.50 38.01 37.18
N ARG A 2 22.42 37.64 36.51
CA ARG A 2 21.34 36.64 36.66
C ARG A 2 21.10 36.12 35.24
N ARG A 3 20.99 34.80 35.06
CA ARG A 3 20.49 34.21 33.81
C ARG A 3 19.03 34.62 33.68
N HIS A 4 18.65 35.31 32.61
CA HIS A 4 17.24 35.53 32.27
C HIS A 4 16.93 34.66 31.06
N ILE A 5 16.36 33.50 31.38
CA ILE A 5 15.71 32.60 30.43
C ILE A 5 14.41 33.31 30.05
N ALA A 6 14.39 33.97 28.91
CA ALA A 6 13.15 34.44 28.32
C ALA A 6 12.45 33.23 27.69
N MET A 7 11.54 32.62 28.46
CA MET A 7 10.46 31.80 27.91
C MET A 7 9.65 32.69 26.97
N LEU A 8 9.94 32.62 25.67
CA LEU A 8 9.00 33.11 24.66
C LEU A 8 7.88 32.09 24.57
N ALA A 9 6.69 32.56 24.91
CA ALA A 9 5.43 31.83 24.90
C ALA A 9 5.28 31.05 23.59
N VAL A 10 5.10 29.73 23.72
CA VAL A 10 4.58 28.89 22.64
C VAL A 10 3.20 29.43 22.31
N PRO A 11 2.96 29.96 21.09
CA PRO A 11 1.62 30.39 20.74
C PRO A 11 0.73 29.14 20.71
N LEU A 12 -0.34 29.20 21.50
CA LEU A 12 -1.45 28.25 21.52
C LEU A 12 -2.19 28.33 20.17
N PHE A 13 -1.56 27.85 19.09
CA PHE A 13 -2.25 27.50 17.86
C PHE A 13 -2.71 26.06 18.00
N LEU A 14 -4.01 25.93 18.16
CA LEU A 14 -4.81 24.72 18.05
C LEU A 14 -4.12 23.69 17.15
N ALA A 15 -3.59 22.64 17.77
CA ALA A 15 -3.29 21.39 17.09
C ALA A 15 -4.63 20.79 16.63
N ILE A 16 -5.10 21.21 15.47
CA ILE A 16 -6.07 20.42 14.71
C ILE A 16 -5.23 19.37 14.00
N SER A 17 -5.35 18.15 14.51
CA SER A 17 -4.84 16.91 13.96
C SER A 17 -5.16 16.78 12.47
N GLY A 18 -4.30 17.32 11.63
CA GLY A 18 -4.17 16.94 10.23
C GLY A 18 -3.09 15.88 10.10
N CYS A 19 -3.29 14.71 10.70
CA CYS A 19 -2.58 13.52 10.21
C CYS A 19 -3.18 13.22 8.83
N GLU A 20 -2.81 14.02 7.82
CA GLU A 20 -3.03 13.65 6.45
C GLU A 20 -2.13 12.44 6.22
N SER A 21 -2.72 11.26 6.44
CA SER A 21 -2.21 10.00 5.91
C SER A 21 -2.23 10.14 4.39
N THR A 22 -1.21 10.80 3.85
CA THR A 22 -0.83 10.79 2.44
C THR A 22 -0.13 9.47 2.10
N GLY A 23 -0.46 8.40 2.86
CA GLY A 23 -0.12 7.04 2.51
C GLY A 23 -0.92 6.60 1.29
N PRO A 24 -0.42 5.60 0.55
CA PRO A 24 -1.15 5.05 -0.58
C PRO A 24 -2.55 4.58 -0.14
N ARG A 25 -3.59 5.17 -0.77
CA ARG A 25 -4.99 4.84 -0.49
C ARG A 25 -5.33 3.47 -1.05
N TYR A 26 -5.06 2.44 -0.27
CA TYR A 26 -5.51 1.08 -0.55
C TYR A 26 -6.92 0.89 0.01
N ARG A 27 -7.81 0.28 -0.79
CA ARG A 27 -9.14 -0.13 -0.28
C ARG A 27 -9.07 -1.43 0.50
N ASN A 28 -8.16 -2.33 0.09
CA ASN A 28 -8.02 -3.65 0.68
C ASN A 28 -6.58 -4.13 0.51
N VAL A 29 -6.05 -4.80 1.53
CA VAL A 29 -4.69 -5.34 1.56
C VAL A 29 -4.79 -6.78 2.06
N GLN A 30 -4.33 -7.73 1.26
CA GLN A 30 -4.19 -9.12 1.68
C GLN A 30 -2.85 -9.33 2.38
N ALA A 31 -2.74 -10.40 3.17
CA ALA A 31 -1.51 -10.75 3.86
C ALA A 31 -0.34 -10.93 2.87
N TYR A 32 0.86 -10.58 3.33
CA TYR A 32 2.08 -10.89 2.59
C TYR A 32 2.26 -12.40 2.48
N SER A 33 2.59 -12.85 1.29
CA SER A 33 2.95 -14.24 0.99
C SER A 33 3.97 -14.23 -0.14
N ASP A 34 5.01 -15.06 -0.04
CA ASP A 34 6.18 -15.02 -0.94
C ASP A 34 6.78 -13.60 -1.10
N GLY A 35 6.77 -12.80 -0.02
CA GLY A 35 7.29 -11.43 0.02
C GLY A 35 6.48 -10.40 -0.78
N LEU A 36 5.26 -10.73 -1.21
CA LEU A 36 4.35 -9.83 -1.91
C LEU A 36 2.96 -9.84 -1.26
N ALA A 37 2.28 -8.70 -1.25
CA ALA A 37 0.89 -8.58 -0.83
C ALA A 37 0.01 -8.18 -2.01
N ALA A 38 -1.13 -8.84 -2.18
CA ALA A 38 -2.16 -8.41 -3.13
C ALA A 38 -2.93 -7.23 -2.55
N VAL A 39 -3.01 -6.13 -3.30
CA VAL A 39 -3.56 -4.87 -2.82
C VAL A 39 -4.52 -4.28 -3.83
N GLN A 40 -5.69 -3.87 -3.35
CA GLN A 40 -6.68 -3.17 -4.15
C GLN A 40 -6.44 -1.66 -4.07
N HIS A 41 -6.13 -1.07 -5.21
CA HIS A 41 -5.96 0.37 -5.36
C HIS A 41 -7.31 1.11 -5.29
N ALA A 42 -7.25 2.43 -5.09
CA ALA A 42 -8.42 3.30 -5.02
C ALA A 42 -9.35 3.24 -6.25
N ASN A 43 -8.86 2.79 -7.42
CA ASN A 43 -9.66 2.57 -8.62
C ASN A 43 -10.36 1.20 -8.67
N GLY A 44 -10.22 0.38 -7.63
CA GLY A 44 -10.81 -0.96 -7.55
C GLY A 44 -10.00 -2.07 -8.25
N ARG A 45 -8.88 -1.73 -8.90
CA ARG A 45 -7.98 -2.72 -9.51
C ARG A 45 -7.01 -3.28 -8.49
N TRP A 46 -6.65 -4.55 -8.68
CA TRP A 46 -5.69 -5.26 -7.88
C TRP A 46 -4.29 -5.23 -8.52
N GLY A 47 -3.29 -5.06 -7.67
CA GLY A 47 -1.87 -5.17 -7.98
C GLY A 47 -1.14 -5.84 -6.82
N PHE A 48 0.19 -5.83 -6.85
CA PHE A 48 1.03 -6.43 -5.81
C PHE A 48 2.13 -5.48 -5.37
N ILE A 49 2.29 -5.35 -4.05
CA ILE A 49 3.35 -4.57 -3.43
C ILE A 49 4.35 -5.47 -2.70
N ASN A 50 5.59 -5.01 -2.59
CA ASN A 50 6.57 -5.60 -1.69
C ASN A 50 6.43 -5.05 -0.26
N GLU A 51 7.23 -5.57 0.67
CA GLU A 51 7.24 -5.16 2.09
C GLU A 51 7.61 -3.69 2.29
N GLN A 52 8.32 -3.08 1.34
CA GLN A 52 8.61 -1.65 1.32
C GLN A 52 7.44 -0.81 0.77
N GLN A 53 6.27 -1.42 0.56
CA GLN A 53 5.06 -0.82 0.01
C GLN A 53 5.22 -0.27 -1.43
N ASN A 54 6.23 -0.74 -2.16
CA ASN A 54 6.42 -0.39 -3.55
C ASN A 54 5.68 -1.38 -4.45
N TRP A 55 5.04 -0.87 -5.50
CA TRP A 55 4.39 -1.71 -6.51
C TRP A 55 5.43 -2.55 -7.25
N VAL A 56 5.33 -3.86 -7.12
CA VAL A 56 6.06 -4.83 -7.95
C VAL A 56 5.24 -5.15 -9.20
N ILE A 57 3.91 -5.22 -9.05
CA ILE A 57 2.98 -5.37 -10.15
C ILE A 57 1.90 -4.29 -10.00
N ALA A 58 1.86 -3.36 -10.94
CA ALA A 58 0.92 -2.25 -10.90
C ALA A 58 -0.56 -2.72 -10.89
N PRO A 59 -1.48 -1.95 -10.29
CA PRO A 59 -2.89 -2.29 -10.23
C PRO A 59 -3.53 -2.39 -11.61
N LYS A 60 -3.70 -3.61 -12.12
CA LYS A 60 -4.24 -3.86 -13.46
C LYS A 60 -5.19 -5.04 -13.53
N TYR A 61 -5.46 -5.73 -12.42
CA TYR A 61 -6.35 -6.90 -12.39
C TYR A 61 -7.71 -6.53 -11.80
N GLU A 62 -8.75 -7.26 -12.19
CA GLU A 62 -10.10 -7.11 -11.64
C GLU A 62 -10.19 -7.72 -10.24
N ASP A 63 -9.42 -8.77 -10.00
CA ASP A 63 -9.32 -9.49 -8.73
C ASP A 63 -7.95 -10.16 -8.64
N ALA A 64 -7.47 -10.41 -7.43
CA ALA A 64 -6.21 -11.08 -7.17
C ALA A 64 -6.25 -11.88 -5.86
N LYS A 65 -5.60 -13.05 -5.88
CA LYS A 65 -5.30 -13.85 -4.69
C LYS A 65 -3.82 -13.66 -4.28
N PRO A 66 -3.45 -13.96 -3.03
CA PRO A 66 -2.07 -13.84 -2.59
C PRO A 66 -1.17 -14.78 -3.41
N PHE A 67 0.12 -14.47 -3.47
CA PHE A 67 1.11 -15.40 -4.00
C PHE A 67 1.18 -16.65 -3.13
N GLN A 68 1.28 -17.81 -3.75
CA GLN A 68 1.57 -19.09 -3.10
C GLN A 68 2.46 -19.91 -4.04
N ASN A 69 3.56 -20.44 -3.52
CA ASN A 69 4.54 -21.22 -4.29
C ASN A 69 5.00 -20.48 -5.57
N GLY A 70 5.19 -19.16 -5.48
CA GLY A 70 5.68 -18.32 -6.58
C GLY A 70 4.66 -17.97 -7.66
N LYS A 71 3.39 -18.36 -7.51
CA LYS A 71 2.29 -18.01 -8.42
C LYS A 71 1.15 -17.31 -7.69
N ALA A 72 0.43 -16.43 -8.38
CA ALA A 72 -0.80 -15.83 -7.89
C ALA A 72 -1.93 -16.00 -8.91
N ALA A 73 -3.13 -16.29 -8.43
CA ALA A 73 -4.32 -16.29 -9.29
C ALA A 73 -4.83 -14.86 -9.44
N VAL A 74 -5.05 -14.41 -10.67
CA VAL A 74 -5.56 -13.08 -11.00
C VAL A 74 -6.68 -13.16 -12.02
N ARG A 75 -7.61 -12.20 -11.95
CA ARG A 75 -8.70 -12.06 -12.92
C ARG A 75 -8.45 -10.91 -13.89
N GLN A 76 -8.49 -11.20 -15.19
CA GLN A 76 -8.42 -10.20 -16.26
C GLN A 76 -9.38 -10.56 -17.39
N GLY A 77 -10.20 -9.60 -17.83
CA GLY A 77 -11.18 -9.83 -18.89
C GLY A 77 -12.22 -10.87 -18.49
N GLY A 78 -12.61 -10.90 -17.21
CA GLY A 78 -13.55 -11.88 -16.66
C GLY A 78 -13.02 -13.31 -16.53
N LYS A 79 -11.75 -13.58 -16.89
CA LYS A 79 -11.14 -14.91 -16.80
C LYS A 79 -10.07 -14.96 -15.73
N TRP A 80 -9.97 -16.10 -15.05
CA TRP A 80 -8.89 -16.38 -14.10
C TRP A 80 -7.71 -17.04 -14.80
N GLY A 81 -6.51 -16.71 -14.35
CA GLY A 81 -5.30 -17.45 -14.68
C GLY A 81 -4.19 -17.12 -13.68
N PHE A 82 -3.01 -17.67 -13.92
CA PHE A 82 -1.88 -17.53 -13.00
C PHE A 82 -0.83 -16.59 -13.56
N ILE A 83 -0.22 -15.82 -12.66
CA ILE A 83 0.96 -15.02 -12.95
C ILE A 83 2.10 -15.41 -12.02
N ASN A 84 3.33 -15.25 -12.48
CA ASN A 84 4.52 -15.34 -11.64
C ASN A 84 4.78 -14.01 -10.89
N ARG A 85 5.82 -13.97 -10.03
CA ARG A 85 6.20 -12.79 -9.24
C ARG A 85 6.60 -11.55 -10.06
N ARG A 86 6.87 -11.71 -11.35
CA ARG A 86 7.14 -10.61 -12.30
C ARG A 86 5.87 -10.11 -13.00
N GLY A 87 4.72 -10.75 -12.75
CA GLY A 87 3.44 -10.43 -13.39
C GLY A 87 3.28 -11.01 -14.79
N GLU A 88 4.09 -12.00 -15.15
CA GLU A 88 4.03 -12.72 -16.43
C GLU A 88 3.03 -13.89 -16.31
N TRP A 89 2.17 -14.05 -17.30
CA TRP A 89 1.20 -15.15 -17.37
C TRP A 89 1.88 -16.51 -17.45
N GLN A 90 1.23 -17.54 -16.90
CA GLN A 90 1.68 -18.94 -16.85
C GLN A 90 0.62 -19.88 -17.41
#